data_AF-A0A7V4XDJ3-F1
#
_entry.id   AF-A0A7V4XDJ3-F1
#
_cell.length_a   1.000
_cell.length_b   1.000
_cell.length_c   1.000
_cell.angle_alpha   90.00
_cell.angle_beta   90.00
_cell.angle_gamma   90.00
#
_symmetry.space_group_name_H-M   'P 1'
#
loop_
_entity.id
_entity.type
_entity.pdbx_description
1 polymer ?
#
loop_
_entity_poly.entity_id
_entity_poly.type
_entity_poly.pdbx_seq_one_letter_code
_entity_poly.pdbx_strand_id
1 'polypeptide(L)'
;MSVNQLNKVRALPIDRGEEWLMERRSIDVPVKESGKETKPDLLICVSLTSGMIIGDTIIEPDAPDSQVIEWAYGCMLKPIAGKPHRPGKVELTGGKIKYLQAALLQVGVQSSASSMPHPLVDEIAADLVTDLNSSGLPPYTIGDVKPDAVAEFFEAASDYFKLHPWELLESEVPIKLELLYKTPVTYWAIVMGSGGEEFGLNLFRSAEELLGLFNAENEDQLSDVGHKTWSVAFSYDDFDKIGSIAQAECIAYGWNIADKSAYPSALVVNPKAKVLVNRPNRNELADITAATIAITKAFSINKEQIEKHSGIIRAAGDVEVGGRCFEVVATIPAPEFVEIPEPLQQAQIIVAEAWEARTKAKRVELAKKALDINPDCADAYLVLAHEAKKDDEKGEYLRQAVEAGKRIIGDKFDSLVGKFWSDNETQPYMRAKINQADFFKDIGYLGRAIDEYMDMLRLNPVDNQGARYDLYNCFITAGRDKEAHQLLNEYKEDTMAIWLYTMALLSFRESGPSKKADQQLNKAIAENKYVVDYLLGRKRIPREYPEFYRLGSKEEAIIYANTFKDTWKATEGALDWLKGINNQEVLF
;
A
#
# COMPACT_ATOMS: atom_id res chain seq x y z
N MET A 1 -18.25 23.54 -46.47
CA MET A 1 -18.63 24.91 -46.05
C MET A 1 -20.12 25.11 -46.19
N SER A 2 -20.81 25.50 -45.10
CA SER A 2 -22.23 25.89 -45.18
C SER A 2 -22.32 27.39 -45.53
N VAL A 3 -23.22 27.77 -46.45
CA VAL A 3 -23.54 29.18 -46.77
C VAL A 3 -23.89 29.98 -45.49
N ASN A 4 -24.36 29.29 -44.46
CA ASN A 4 -24.71 29.83 -43.16
C ASN A 4 -23.49 30.36 -42.37
N GLN A 5 -22.35 29.67 -42.35
CA GLN A 5 -21.15 30.13 -41.63
C GLN A 5 -20.57 31.42 -42.24
N LEU A 6 -20.44 31.49 -43.57
CA LEU A 6 -19.92 32.67 -44.26
C LEU A 6 -20.74 33.93 -43.94
N ASN A 7 -22.07 33.80 -43.93
CA ASN A 7 -22.96 34.92 -43.60
C ASN A 7 -22.82 35.37 -42.13
N LYS A 8 -22.60 34.43 -41.20
CA LYS A 8 -22.35 34.77 -39.78
C LYS A 8 -21.05 35.57 -39.62
N VAL A 9 -19.97 35.18 -40.30
CA VAL A 9 -18.69 35.91 -40.24
C VAL A 9 -18.85 37.31 -40.84
N ARG A 10 -19.56 37.45 -41.97
CA ARG A 10 -19.82 38.76 -42.59
C ARG A 10 -20.59 39.73 -41.70
N ALA A 11 -21.41 39.21 -40.79
CA ALA A 11 -22.19 40.01 -39.85
C ALA A 11 -21.37 40.53 -38.65
N LEU A 12 -20.19 39.97 -38.38
CA LEU A 12 -19.34 40.41 -37.28
C LEU A 12 -18.76 41.82 -37.54
N PRO A 13 -18.52 42.63 -36.50
CA PRO A 13 -17.80 43.90 -36.67
C PRO A 13 -16.39 43.65 -37.22
N ILE A 14 -15.84 44.62 -37.95
CA ILE A 14 -14.43 44.61 -38.38
C ILE A 14 -13.65 45.59 -37.50
N ASP A 15 -12.60 45.10 -36.85
CA ASP A 15 -11.67 45.94 -36.10
C ASP A 15 -10.49 46.31 -36.98
N ARG A 16 -10.46 47.55 -37.47
CA ARG A 16 -9.41 48.02 -38.39
C ARG A 16 -8.06 48.24 -37.71
N GLY A 17 -8.02 48.34 -36.38
CA GLY A 17 -6.77 48.48 -35.62
C GLY A 17 -6.11 47.14 -35.30
N GLU A 18 -6.78 46.04 -35.62
CA GLU A 18 -6.33 44.70 -35.28
C GLU A 18 -5.69 43.99 -36.47
N GLU A 19 -4.48 43.49 -36.24
CA GLU A 19 -3.73 42.67 -37.18
C GLU A 19 -3.53 41.27 -36.60
N TRP A 20 -3.87 40.24 -37.36
CA TRP A 20 -3.63 38.84 -36.97
C TRP A 20 -2.55 38.21 -37.82
N LEU A 21 -1.90 37.19 -37.29
CA LEU A 21 -1.02 36.28 -37.99
C LEU A 21 -1.64 34.88 -37.94
N MET A 22 -1.82 34.25 -39.10
CA MET A 22 -2.25 32.85 -39.20
C MET A 22 -1.14 32.01 -39.84
N GLU A 23 -0.67 31.02 -39.11
CA GLU A 23 0.42 30.14 -39.53
C GLU A 23 -0.02 28.67 -39.57
N ARG A 24 0.47 27.94 -40.58
CA ARG A 24 0.42 26.47 -40.64
C ARG A 24 1.84 25.92 -40.57
N ARG A 25 2.16 25.15 -39.52
CA ARG A 25 3.49 24.55 -39.34
C ARG A 25 3.41 23.07 -39.01
N SER A 26 4.37 22.29 -39.53
CA SER A 26 4.51 20.89 -39.14
C SER A 26 5.15 20.80 -37.75
N ILE A 27 4.64 19.93 -36.89
CA ILE A 27 5.19 19.72 -35.54
C ILE A 27 5.81 18.33 -35.43
N ASP A 28 6.95 18.23 -34.76
CA ASP A 28 7.72 16.99 -34.57
C ASP A 28 7.18 16.16 -33.39
N VAL A 29 5.85 16.04 -33.27
CA VAL A 29 5.17 15.23 -32.25
C VAL A 29 4.40 14.10 -32.94
N PRO A 30 4.79 12.82 -32.77
CA PRO A 30 4.14 11.71 -33.46
C PRO A 30 2.74 11.47 -32.88
N VAL A 31 1.72 11.48 -33.74
CA VAL A 31 0.35 11.08 -33.38
C VAL A 31 0.06 9.72 -34.02
N LYS A 32 -0.37 8.75 -33.21
CA LYS A 32 -0.81 7.43 -33.69
C LYS A 32 -2.31 7.45 -33.98
N GLU A 33 -2.66 7.48 -35.24
CA GLU A 33 -4.04 7.30 -35.69
C GLU A 33 -4.11 6.15 -36.71
N SER A 34 -5.05 5.23 -36.54
CA SER A 34 -5.24 4.07 -37.43
C SER A 34 -4.00 3.19 -37.68
N GLY A 35 -3.08 3.13 -36.71
CA GLY A 35 -1.87 2.29 -36.78
C GLY A 35 -0.75 2.85 -37.67
N LYS A 36 -0.87 4.09 -38.17
CA LYS A 36 0.19 4.80 -38.89
C LYS A 36 0.63 6.02 -38.09
N GLU A 37 1.93 6.19 -37.99
CA GLU A 37 2.53 7.34 -37.31
C GLU A 37 2.64 8.49 -38.32
N THR A 38 1.96 9.60 -38.05
CA THR A 38 2.00 10.81 -38.88
C THR A 38 2.42 12.00 -38.03
N LYS A 39 3.18 12.92 -38.64
CA LYS A 39 3.53 14.21 -38.03
C LYS A 39 2.42 15.19 -38.40
N PRO A 40 1.54 15.62 -37.49
CA PRO A 40 0.45 16.51 -37.83
C PRO A 40 0.94 17.94 -38.08
N ASP A 41 0.05 18.78 -38.61
CA ASP A 41 0.28 20.22 -38.73
C ASP A 41 -0.52 20.96 -37.63
N LEU A 42 0.13 21.94 -37.00
CA LEU A 42 -0.50 22.93 -36.14
C LEU A 42 -0.94 24.14 -36.98
N LEU A 43 -2.19 24.54 -36.84
CA LEU A 43 -2.70 25.84 -37.26
C LEU A 43 -2.76 26.75 -36.04
N ILE A 44 -2.20 27.95 -36.15
CA ILE A 44 -2.24 28.94 -35.06
C ILE A 44 -2.59 30.32 -35.60
N CYS A 45 -3.42 31.05 -34.86
CA CYS A 45 -3.83 32.42 -35.13
C CYS A 45 -3.48 33.28 -33.91
N VAL A 46 -2.69 34.32 -34.10
CA VAL A 46 -2.23 35.24 -33.05
C VAL A 46 -2.61 36.66 -33.42
N SER A 47 -3.05 37.46 -32.46
CA SER A 47 -3.22 38.90 -32.65
C SER A 47 -1.87 39.58 -32.49
N LEU A 48 -1.34 40.18 -33.56
CA LEU A 48 -0.07 40.92 -33.54
C LEU A 48 -0.19 42.24 -32.76
N THR A 49 -1.42 42.75 -32.60
CA THR A 49 -1.68 43.95 -31.81
C THR A 49 -1.61 43.68 -30.31
N SER A 50 -2.07 42.52 -29.84
CA SER A 50 -2.15 42.18 -28.41
C SER A 50 -1.18 41.08 -27.94
N GLY A 51 -0.56 40.34 -28.86
CA GLY A 51 0.26 39.16 -28.58
C GLY A 51 -0.54 37.91 -28.21
N MET A 52 -1.88 37.98 -28.18
CA MET A 52 -2.74 36.89 -27.70
C MET A 52 -3.02 35.85 -28.78
N ILE A 53 -3.16 34.58 -28.39
CA ILE A 53 -3.67 33.52 -29.27
C ILE A 53 -5.18 33.70 -29.45
N ILE A 54 -5.59 33.74 -30.71
CA ILE A 54 -6.98 33.90 -31.15
C ILE A 54 -7.61 32.55 -31.49
N GLY A 55 -6.81 31.57 -31.91
CA GLY A 55 -7.26 30.21 -32.14
C GLY A 55 -6.13 29.31 -32.58
N ASP A 56 -6.19 28.05 -32.19
CA ASP A 56 -5.25 27.01 -32.57
C ASP A 56 -5.97 25.69 -32.82
N THR A 57 -5.39 24.83 -33.66
CA THR A 57 -5.89 23.46 -33.84
C THR A 57 -4.84 22.57 -34.50
N ILE A 58 -4.94 21.26 -34.28
CA ILE A 58 -4.10 20.25 -34.93
C ILE A 58 -4.90 19.60 -36.06
N ILE A 59 -4.27 19.47 -37.22
CA ILE A 59 -4.87 18.86 -38.41
C ILE A 59 -3.92 17.82 -39.02
N GLU A 60 -4.48 16.90 -39.79
CA GLU A 60 -3.68 16.00 -40.62
C GLU A 60 -2.88 16.81 -41.68
N PRO A 61 -1.67 16.38 -42.06
CA PRO A 61 -0.82 17.10 -43.02
C PRO A 61 -1.42 17.28 -44.42
N ASP A 62 -2.38 16.44 -44.76
CA ASP A 62 -3.14 16.44 -46.00
C ASP A 62 -4.59 16.91 -45.83
N ALA A 63 -4.92 17.47 -44.65
CA ALA A 63 -6.23 18.07 -44.39
C ALA A 63 -6.62 19.07 -45.51
N PRO A 64 -7.87 18.99 -45.99
CA PRO A 64 -8.32 19.79 -47.13
C PRO A 64 -8.39 21.27 -46.77
N ASP A 65 -8.15 22.15 -47.74
CA ASP A 65 -8.18 23.61 -47.55
C ASP A 65 -9.50 24.12 -46.95
N SER A 66 -10.61 23.41 -47.19
CA SER A 66 -11.91 23.74 -46.60
C SER A 66 -11.90 23.69 -45.08
N GLN A 67 -11.11 22.79 -44.48
CA GLN A 67 -10.96 22.65 -43.04
C GLN A 67 -10.15 23.82 -42.46
N VAL A 68 -9.09 24.25 -43.15
CA VAL A 68 -8.29 25.43 -42.79
C VAL A 68 -9.13 26.71 -42.86
N ILE A 69 -9.97 26.84 -43.89
CA ILE A 69 -10.89 27.98 -44.03
C ILE A 69 -11.95 27.98 -42.92
N GLU A 70 -12.50 26.81 -42.59
CA GLU A 70 -13.46 26.69 -41.50
C GLU A 70 -12.85 27.06 -40.15
N TRP A 71 -11.61 26.63 -39.89
CA TRP A 71 -10.85 27.04 -38.71
C TRP A 71 -10.65 28.56 -38.64
N ALA A 72 -10.19 29.19 -39.73
CA ALA A 72 -9.96 30.63 -39.75
C ALA A 72 -11.24 31.46 -39.52
N TYR A 73 -12.38 30.99 -40.02
CA TYR A 73 -13.69 31.57 -39.70
C TYR A 73 -14.13 31.28 -38.26
N GLY A 74 -13.75 30.11 -37.73
CA GLY A 74 -13.89 29.77 -36.32
C GLY A 74 -13.20 30.78 -35.41
N CYS A 75 -11.96 31.17 -35.72
CA CYS A 75 -11.22 32.21 -34.99
C CYS A 75 -12.00 33.53 -34.90
N MET A 76 -12.74 33.91 -35.94
CA MET A 76 -13.55 35.14 -35.93
C MET A 76 -14.87 34.99 -35.17
N LEU A 77 -15.52 33.82 -35.32
CA LEU A 77 -16.83 33.56 -34.72
C LEU A 77 -16.76 33.26 -33.22
N LYS A 78 -15.68 32.61 -32.78
CA LYS A 78 -15.43 32.16 -31.42
C LYS A 78 -13.92 32.23 -31.14
N PRO A 79 -13.33 33.44 -31.05
CA PRO A 79 -11.93 33.57 -30.70
C PRO A 79 -11.67 33.06 -29.29
N ILE A 80 -10.48 32.52 -29.06
CA ILE A 80 -9.98 32.16 -27.72
C ILE A 80 -9.90 33.41 -26.83
N ALA A 81 -9.39 34.51 -27.38
CA ALA A 81 -9.27 35.78 -26.69
C ALA A 81 -10.05 36.90 -27.41
N GLY A 82 -10.77 37.72 -26.63
CA GLY A 82 -11.57 38.83 -27.15
C GLY A 82 -13.00 38.44 -27.54
N LYS A 83 -13.76 39.41 -28.06
CA LYS A 83 -15.14 39.20 -28.53
C LYS A 83 -15.13 38.76 -30.01
N PRO A 84 -16.17 38.05 -30.51
CA PRO A 84 -16.26 37.71 -31.92
C PRO A 84 -16.16 38.94 -32.84
N HIS A 85 -15.15 38.97 -33.70
CA HIS A 85 -14.91 40.06 -34.64
C HIS A 85 -14.07 39.59 -35.82
N ARG A 86 -13.97 40.44 -36.85
CA ARG A 86 -13.06 40.27 -37.99
C ARG A 86 -11.86 41.20 -37.79
N PRO A 87 -10.61 40.74 -37.97
CA PRO A 87 -9.46 41.63 -37.94
C PRO A 87 -9.44 42.53 -39.18
N GLY A 88 -8.72 43.64 -39.10
CA GLY A 88 -8.53 44.55 -40.23
C GLY A 88 -7.62 43.93 -41.29
N LYS A 89 -6.60 43.20 -40.83
CA LYS A 89 -5.60 42.56 -41.68
C LYS A 89 -5.14 41.23 -41.09
N VAL A 90 -4.79 40.28 -41.97
CA VAL A 90 -4.21 38.99 -41.60
C VAL A 90 -2.92 38.76 -42.38
N GLU A 91 -1.81 38.56 -41.68
CA GLU A 91 -0.60 37.99 -42.25
C GLU A 91 -0.70 36.47 -42.27
N LEU A 92 -0.33 35.86 -43.39
CA LEU A 92 -0.39 34.42 -43.58
C LEU A 92 1.02 33.86 -43.82
N THR A 93 1.39 32.85 -43.04
CA THR A 93 2.70 32.17 -43.10
C THR A 93 2.53 30.64 -43.17
N GLY A 94 3.52 29.95 -43.73
CA GLY A 94 3.54 28.49 -43.82
C GLY A 94 3.06 27.88 -45.15
N GLY A 95 3.25 26.56 -45.31
CA GLY A 95 2.94 25.84 -46.54
C GLY A 95 1.46 25.46 -46.65
N LYS A 96 0.83 25.65 -47.82
CA LYS A 96 -0.57 25.24 -48.17
C LYS A 96 -1.73 26.12 -47.64
N ILE A 97 -1.52 27.42 -47.51
CA ILE A 97 -2.58 28.41 -47.13
C ILE A 97 -3.09 29.26 -48.30
N LYS A 98 -2.78 28.88 -49.54
CA LYS A 98 -3.00 29.70 -50.76
C LYS A 98 -4.46 30.09 -50.98
N TYR A 99 -5.41 29.24 -50.59
CA TYR A 99 -6.84 29.46 -50.77
C TYR A 99 -7.47 30.29 -49.66
N LEU A 100 -6.76 30.47 -48.54
CA LEU A 100 -7.26 31.23 -47.39
C LEU A 100 -7.37 32.74 -47.69
N GLN A 101 -6.47 33.29 -48.51
CA GLN A 101 -6.54 34.70 -48.92
C GLN A 101 -7.86 35.05 -49.61
N ALA A 102 -8.30 34.20 -50.54
CA ALA A 102 -9.57 34.39 -51.24
C ALA A 102 -10.77 34.28 -50.29
N ALA A 103 -10.70 33.38 -49.31
CA ALA A 103 -11.75 33.20 -48.29
C ALA A 103 -11.82 34.40 -47.33
N LEU A 104 -10.69 34.95 -46.91
CA LEU A 104 -10.62 36.15 -46.06
C LEU A 104 -11.16 37.39 -46.79
N LEU A 105 -10.83 37.54 -48.08
CA LEU A 105 -11.36 38.63 -48.89
C LEU A 105 -12.88 38.60 -49.01
N GLN A 106 -13.49 37.41 -49.09
CA GLN A 106 -14.95 37.26 -49.14
C GLN A 106 -15.66 37.73 -47.87
N VAL A 107 -14.95 37.83 -46.75
CA VAL A 107 -15.44 38.38 -45.48
C VAL A 107 -14.88 39.78 -45.21
N GLY A 108 -14.28 40.44 -46.21
CA GLY A 108 -13.80 41.81 -46.11
C GLY A 108 -12.52 42.00 -45.30
N VAL A 109 -11.77 40.92 -45.06
CA VAL A 109 -10.50 40.94 -44.34
C VAL A 109 -9.36 40.95 -45.36
N GLN A 110 -8.47 41.94 -45.24
CA GLN A 110 -7.28 42.01 -46.10
C GLN A 110 -6.24 41.00 -45.63
N SER A 111 -5.46 40.44 -46.56
CA SER A 111 -4.38 39.53 -46.19
C SER A 111 -3.10 39.75 -47.00
N SER A 112 -1.97 39.45 -46.38
CA SER A 112 -0.64 39.41 -46.99
C SER A 112 0.00 38.05 -46.74
N ALA A 113 0.85 37.58 -47.67
CA ALA A 113 1.62 36.36 -47.46
C ALA A 113 3.08 36.71 -47.17
N SER A 114 3.67 36.05 -46.17
CA SER A 114 5.09 36.08 -45.88
C SER A 114 5.69 34.69 -46.07
N SER A 115 6.95 34.64 -46.52
CA SER A 115 7.70 33.39 -46.74
C SER A 115 8.60 33.02 -45.56
N MET A 116 8.74 33.93 -44.59
CA MET A 116 9.50 33.70 -43.37
C MET A 116 8.52 33.40 -42.23
N PRO A 117 8.78 32.35 -41.42
CA PRO A 117 8.09 32.16 -40.14
C PRO A 117 8.25 33.41 -39.29
N HIS A 118 7.22 33.78 -38.53
CA HIS A 118 7.29 34.96 -37.68
C HIS A 118 7.98 34.62 -36.36
N PRO A 119 8.97 35.40 -35.87
CA PRO A 119 9.70 35.08 -34.63
C PRO A 119 8.80 34.89 -33.40
N LEU A 120 7.73 35.69 -33.29
CA LEU A 120 6.69 35.55 -32.26
C LEU A 120 6.01 34.16 -32.28
N VAL A 121 5.85 33.55 -33.45
CA VAL A 121 5.30 32.20 -33.58
C VAL A 121 6.34 31.13 -33.25
N ASP A 122 7.63 31.42 -33.38
CA ASP A 122 8.67 30.52 -32.87
C ASP A 122 8.73 30.54 -31.34
N GLU A 123 8.56 31.70 -30.69
CA GLU A 123 8.42 31.78 -29.23
C GLU A 123 7.12 31.12 -28.74
N ILE A 124 5.98 31.42 -29.34
CA ILE A 124 4.68 30.83 -28.96
C ILE A 124 4.60 29.34 -29.31
N ALA A 125 5.18 28.89 -30.43
CA ALA A 125 5.22 27.46 -30.75
C ALA A 125 6.28 26.72 -29.94
N ALA A 126 7.41 27.36 -29.60
CA ALA A 126 8.31 26.81 -28.61
C ALA A 126 7.58 26.68 -27.28
N ASP A 127 6.83 27.67 -26.82
CA ASP A 127 6.02 27.60 -25.60
C ASP A 127 4.83 26.64 -25.72
N LEU A 128 4.19 26.43 -26.88
CA LEU A 128 3.16 25.40 -27.06
C LEU A 128 3.75 23.98 -27.12
N VAL A 129 4.95 23.83 -27.70
CA VAL A 129 5.69 22.56 -27.77
C VAL A 129 6.39 22.26 -26.44
N THR A 130 6.71 23.30 -25.68
CA THR A 130 7.25 23.27 -24.32
C THR A 130 6.11 23.13 -23.32
N ASP A 131 4.92 23.65 -23.55
CA ASP A 131 3.69 23.29 -22.81
C ASP A 131 3.38 21.82 -23.11
N LEU A 132 3.50 21.34 -24.35
CA LEU A 132 3.41 19.91 -24.65
C LEU A 132 4.48 19.05 -23.93
N ASN A 133 5.56 19.63 -23.39
CA ASN A 133 6.69 18.88 -22.78
C ASN A 133 7.13 19.32 -21.36
N SER A 134 6.59 20.39 -20.78
CA SER A 134 6.89 20.92 -19.45
C SER A 134 5.67 21.72 -18.97
N SER A 135 4.83 21.03 -18.19
CA SER A 135 3.53 21.45 -17.63
C SER A 135 2.35 21.62 -18.62
N GLY A 136 2.16 20.66 -19.53
CA GLY A 136 1.07 20.57 -20.52
C GLY A 136 -0.34 20.32 -19.99
N LEU A 137 -0.72 21.05 -18.95
CA LEU A 137 -2.03 20.98 -18.35
C LEU A 137 -2.91 22.10 -18.90
N PRO A 138 -4.10 21.79 -19.45
CA PRO A 138 -5.03 22.81 -19.95
C PRO A 138 -5.53 23.73 -18.81
N PRO A 139 -6.24 24.84 -19.13
CA PRO A 139 -6.91 25.67 -18.13
C PRO A 139 -7.81 24.84 -17.21
N TYR A 140 -7.99 25.27 -15.96
CA TYR A 140 -8.89 24.59 -15.04
C TYR A 140 -10.34 24.58 -15.52
N THR A 141 -10.76 25.63 -16.22
CA THR A 141 -12.12 25.77 -16.74
C THR A 141 -12.37 24.99 -18.03
N ILE A 142 -11.42 24.17 -18.48
CA ILE A 142 -11.64 23.28 -19.62
C ILE A 142 -12.56 22.11 -19.21
N GLY A 143 -13.49 21.74 -20.08
CA GLY A 143 -14.39 20.61 -19.84
C GLY A 143 -15.59 20.95 -18.94
N ASP A 144 -15.78 20.20 -17.85
CA ASP A 144 -16.96 20.26 -16.99
C ASP A 144 -16.75 21.00 -15.66
N VAL A 145 -15.55 21.54 -15.45
CA VAL A 145 -15.16 22.30 -14.26
C VAL A 145 -15.58 23.76 -14.43
N LYS A 146 -16.25 24.31 -13.41
CA LYS A 146 -16.70 25.70 -13.39
C LYS A 146 -15.76 26.58 -12.58
N PRO A 147 -15.65 27.89 -12.90
CA PRO A 147 -14.79 28.80 -12.16
C PRO A 147 -15.04 28.82 -10.64
N ASP A 148 -16.29 28.69 -10.21
CA ASP A 148 -16.64 28.67 -8.78
C ASP A 148 -16.06 27.44 -8.06
N ALA A 149 -16.03 26.28 -8.73
CA ALA A 149 -15.44 25.07 -8.14
C ALA A 149 -13.92 25.18 -8.00
N VAL A 150 -13.28 25.89 -8.93
CA VAL A 150 -11.85 26.20 -8.84
C VAL A 150 -11.59 27.21 -7.72
N ALA A 151 -12.46 28.20 -7.55
CA ALA A 151 -12.37 29.16 -6.45
C ALA A 151 -12.44 28.46 -5.09
N GLU A 152 -13.38 27.52 -4.90
CA GLU A 152 -13.47 26.71 -3.67
C GLU A 152 -12.19 25.87 -3.43
N PHE A 153 -11.63 25.27 -4.48
CA PHE A 153 -10.36 24.55 -4.40
C PHE A 153 -9.19 25.48 -3.99
N PHE A 154 -9.09 26.64 -4.61
CA PHE A 154 -8.04 27.62 -4.33
C PHE A 154 -8.12 28.16 -2.90
N GLU A 155 -9.32 28.39 -2.37
CA GLU A 155 -9.50 28.75 -0.95
C GLU A 155 -9.05 27.61 -0.02
N ALA A 156 -9.45 26.36 -0.31
CA ALA A 156 -9.02 25.20 0.48
C ALA A 156 -7.50 25.03 0.48
N ALA A 157 -6.87 25.18 -0.69
CA ALA A 157 -5.42 25.11 -0.84
C ALA A 157 -4.72 26.31 -0.17
N SER A 158 -5.33 27.50 -0.18
CA SER A 158 -4.80 28.67 0.52
C SER A 158 -4.75 28.44 2.04
N ASP A 159 -5.81 27.87 2.62
CA ASP A 159 -5.84 27.54 4.05
C ASP A 159 -4.92 26.37 4.41
N TYR A 160 -4.80 25.38 3.54
CA TYR A 160 -3.83 24.29 3.68
C TYR A 160 -2.40 24.83 3.70
N PHE A 161 -2.05 25.77 2.80
CA PHE A 161 -0.73 26.36 2.73
C PHE A 161 -0.36 27.09 4.04
N LYS A 162 -1.28 27.92 4.56
CA LYS A 162 -1.08 28.68 5.80
C LYS A 162 -0.89 27.79 7.04
N LEU A 163 -1.41 26.56 7.02
CA LEU A 163 -1.26 25.62 8.12
C LEU A 163 0.13 24.97 8.15
N HIS A 164 0.84 24.93 7.01
CA HIS A 164 2.11 24.22 6.84
C HIS A 164 2.07 22.75 7.32
N PRO A 165 1.12 21.92 6.84
CA PRO A 165 0.94 20.56 7.34
C PRO A 165 2.15 19.64 7.15
N TRP A 166 3.03 19.94 6.19
CA TRP A 166 4.31 19.26 5.98
C TRP A 166 5.32 19.50 7.11
N GLU A 167 5.19 20.58 7.89
CA GLU A 167 6.02 20.81 9.08
C GLU A 167 5.49 20.06 10.31
N LEU A 168 4.23 19.59 10.25
CA LEU A 168 3.58 18.87 11.35
C LEU A 168 3.89 17.37 11.32
N LEU A 169 4.37 16.85 10.19
CA LEU A 169 4.75 15.45 10.00
C LEU A 169 6.26 15.34 9.83
N GLU A 170 6.91 14.44 10.56
CA GLU A 170 8.37 14.22 10.43
C GLU A 170 8.77 13.48 9.14
N SER A 171 7.83 12.77 8.51
CA SER A 171 8.06 11.97 7.30
C SER A 171 6.78 11.84 6.47
N GLU A 172 6.87 11.20 5.29
CA GLU A 172 5.72 10.91 4.44
C GLU A 172 4.82 9.85 5.10
N VAL A 173 3.90 10.32 5.95
CA VAL A 173 2.94 9.48 6.66
C VAL A 173 1.67 9.33 5.83
N PRO A 174 1.28 8.10 5.43
CA PRO A 174 0.02 7.90 4.74
C PRO A 174 -1.18 8.16 5.65
N ILE A 175 -2.20 8.81 5.08
CA ILE A 175 -3.44 9.16 5.76
C ILE A 175 -4.59 8.45 5.06
N LYS A 176 -5.39 7.67 5.79
CA LYS A 176 -6.61 7.09 5.23
C LYS A 176 -7.72 8.15 5.27
N LEU A 177 -8.32 8.43 4.13
CA LEU A 177 -9.47 9.32 3.99
C LEU A 177 -10.69 8.53 3.51
N GLU A 178 -11.77 8.58 4.27
CA GLU A 178 -13.07 8.05 3.83
C GLU A 178 -13.97 9.24 3.50
N LEU A 179 -14.26 9.42 2.21
CA LEU A 179 -15.23 10.40 1.72
C LEU A 179 -16.59 9.70 1.60
N LEU A 180 -17.44 9.90 2.60
CA LEU A 180 -18.77 9.29 2.65
C LEU A 180 -19.77 10.20 1.94
N TYR A 181 -20.02 9.87 0.67
CA TYR A 181 -21.18 10.35 -0.09
C TYR A 181 -22.11 9.16 -0.38
N LYS A 182 -23.08 9.29 -1.30
CA LYS A 182 -24.02 8.21 -1.72
C LYS A 182 -23.38 6.81 -1.82
N THR A 183 -22.11 6.76 -2.22
CA THR A 183 -21.26 5.58 -2.08
C THR A 183 -19.95 6.02 -1.42
N PRO A 184 -19.52 5.37 -0.32
CA PRO A 184 -18.22 5.63 0.29
C PRO A 184 -17.08 5.44 -0.71
N VAL A 185 -16.15 6.40 -0.75
CA VAL A 185 -14.89 6.28 -1.47
C VAL A 185 -13.75 6.43 -0.48
N THR A 186 -12.81 5.49 -0.51
CA THR A 186 -11.59 5.55 0.30
C THR A 186 -10.45 6.07 -0.57
N TYR A 187 -9.74 7.06 -0.04
CA TYR A 187 -8.50 7.60 -0.57
C TYR A 187 -7.36 7.39 0.43
N TRP A 188 -6.14 7.30 -0.07
CA TRP A 188 -4.91 7.33 0.70
C TRP A 188 -4.16 8.61 0.35
N ALA A 189 -3.94 9.46 1.35
CA ALA A 189 -3.36 10.78 1.15
C ALA A 189 -1.92 10.83 1.65
N ILE A 190 -1.05 11.49 0.88
CA ILE A 190 0.31 11.87 1.25
C ILE A 190 0.40 13.40 1.29
N VAL A 191 0.81 13.93 2.43
CA VAL A 191 1.23 15.34 2.55
C VAL A 191 2.63 15.46 1.94
N MET A 192 2.77 16.25 0.89
CA MET A 192 4.04 16.49 0.22
C MET A 192 4.78 17.66 0.88
N GLY A 193 6.10 17.55 1.02
CA GLY A 193 6.94 18.63 1.58
C GLY A 193 8.05 18.17 2.55
N SER A 194 8.10 16.90 2.92
CA SER A 194 9.11 16.33 3.84
C SER A 194 10.56 16.53 3.35
N GLY A 195 10.77 16.51 2.03
CA GLY A 195 12.07 16.77 1.38
C GLY A 195 12.38 18.25 1.13
N GLY A 196 11.45 19.16 1.41
CA GLY A 196 11.65 20.62 1.29
C GLY A 196 11.62 21.19 -0.13
N GLU A 197 11.38 20.38 -1.16
CA GLU A 197 11.40 20.83 -2.56
C GLU A 197 9.99 20.99 -3.18
N GLU A 198 9.04 20.09 -2.87
CA GLU A 198 7.69 20.13 -3.43
C GLU A 198 6.63 19.99 -2.33
N PHE A 199 5.74 20.98 -2.23
CA PHE A 199 4.74 21.08 -1.17
C PHE A 199 3.34 20.90 -1.74
N GLY A 200 2.48 20.15 -1.05
CA GLY A 200 1.10 19.94 -1.49
C GLY A 200 0.46 18.67 -0.93
N LEU A 201 -0.51 18.12 -1.68
CA LEU A 201 -1.25 16.93 -1.28
C LEU A 201 -1.42 15.98 -2.48
N ASN A 202 -1.22 14.69 -2.26
CA ASN A 202 -1.42 13.66 -3.27
C ASN A 202 -2.40 12.58 -2.75
N LEU A 203 -3.38 12.19 -3.55
CA LEU A 203 -4.40 11.20 -3.22
C LEU A 203 -4.34 10.00 -4.16
N PHE A 204 -4.36 8.81 -3.55
CA PHE A 204 -4.36 7.51 -4.22
C PHE A 204 -5.63 6.74 -3.90
N ARG A 205 -6.06 5.87 -4.82
CA ARG A 205 -7.23 4.99 -4.59
C ARG A 205 -6.86 3.65 -3.97
N SER A 206 -5.60 3.25 -4.03
CA SER A 206 -5.13 1.93 -3.60
C SER A 206 -3.96 2.05 -2.64
N ALA A 207 -4.07 1.35 -1.51
CA ALA A 207 -2.97 1.22 -0.56
C ALA A 207 -1.79 0.47 -1.19
N GLU A 208 -2.08 -0.58 -1.94
CA GLU A 208 -1.08 -1.43 -2.58
C GLU A 208 -0.27 -0.66 -3.62
N GLU A 209 -0.93 0.18 -4.44
CA GLU A 209 -0.25 0.98 -5.46
C GLU A 209 0.65 2.06 -4.83
N LEU A 210 0.20 2.68 -3.73
CA LEU A 210 0.99 3.64 -2.97
C LEU A 210 2.18 2.96 -2.26
N LEU A 211 2.02 1.75 -1.70
CA LEU A 211 3.17 0.96 -1.20
C LEU A 211 4.17 0.64 -2.30
N GLY A 212 3.69 0.37 -3.52
CA GLY A 212 4.55 0.17 -4.69
C GLY A 212 5.43 1.38 -4.98
N LEU A 213 4.94 2.61 -4.75
CA LEU A 213 5.71 3.84 -4.90
C LEU A 213 6.77 3.98 -3.79
N PHE A 214 6.42 3.69 -2.54
CA PHE A 214 7.38 3.72 -1.41
C PHE A 214 8.51 2.68 -1.53
N ASN A 215 8.22 1.54 -2.17
CA ASN A 215 9.18 0.45 -2.33
C ASN A 215 10.05 0.57 -3.60
N ALA A 216 9.89 1.62 -4.40
CA ALA A 216 10.71 1.82 -5.59
C ALA A 216 12.17 2.09 -5.19
N GLU A 217 13.12 1.31 -5.72
CA GLU A 217 14.53 1.38 -5.33
C GLU A 217 15.32 2.45 -6.10
N ASN A 218 14.75 3.00 -7.18
CA ASN A 218 15.37 3.98 -8.06
C ASN A 218 14.33 4.79 -8.86
N GLU A 219 14.77 5.88 -9.50
CA GLU A 219 13.93 6.79 -10.30
C GLU A 219 13.19 6.10 -11.45
N ASP A 220 13.81 5.13 -12.13
CA ASP A 220 13.19 4.41 -13.24
C ASP A 220 12.01 3.54 -12.75
N GLN A 221 12.19 2.83 -11.64
CA GLN A 221 11.12 2.06 -11.00
C GLN A 221 10.02 2.97 -10.47
N LEU A 222 10.39 4.08 -9.83
CA LEU A 222 9.44 5.06 -9.31
C LEU A 222 8.57 5.64 -10.44
N SER A 223 9.19 5.96 -11.57
CA SER A 223 8.49 6.44 -12.77
C SER A 223 7.56 5.38 -13.36
N ASP A 224 8.02 4.13 -13.51
CA ASP A 224 7.21 3.04 -14.08
C ASP A 224 5.98 2.72 -13.20
N VAL A 225 6.15 2.68 -11.88
CA VAL A 225 5.04 2.50 -10.94
C VAL A 225 4.13 3.73 -10.96
N GLY A 226 4.68 4.94 -10.95
CA GLY A 226 3.94 6.20 -11.03
C GLY A 226 3.02 6.27 -12.26
N HIS A 227 3.51 5.87 -13.44
CA HIS A 227 2.72 5.86 -14.67
C HIS A 227 1.59 4.82 -14.68
N LYS A 228 1.63 3.83 -13.78
CA LYS A 228 0.62 2.77 -13.66
C LYS A 228 -0.35 2.98 -12.50
N THR A 229 -0.12 4.01 -11.69
CA THR A 229 -0.91 4.31 -10.50
C THR A 229 -1.82 5.49 -10.77
N TRP A 230 -3.11 5.35 -10.43
CA TRP A 230 -4.02 6.49 -10.49
C TRP A 230 -3.76 7.40 -9.29
N SER A 231 -3.62 8.70 -9.53
CA SER A 231 -3.55 9.69 -8.46
C SER A 231 -4.18 11.02 -8.87
N VAL A 232 -4.65 11.77 -7.88
CA VAL A 232 -4.95 13.19 -8.02
C VAL A 232 -4.12 13.95 -7.00
N ALA A 233 -3.38 14.95 -7.46
CA ALA A 233 -2.47 15.70 -6.62
C ALA A 233 -2.56 17.19 -6.93
N PHE A 234 -2.13 18.02 -6.00
CA PHE A 234 -1.70 19.37 -6.31
C PHE A 234 -0.39 19.65 -5.60
N SER A 235 0.49 20.40 -6.26
CA SER A 235 1.65 21.04 -5.66
C SER A 235 1.55 22.56 -5.81
N TYR A 236 2.35 23.29 -5.04
CA TYR A 236 2.41 24.74 -5.10
C TYR A 236 3.51 25.22 -6.05
N ASP A 237 3.10 26.02 -7.03
CA ASP A 237 3.99 26.69 -7.96
C ASP A 237 4.15 28.18 -7.61
N ASP A 238 5.24 28.75 -8.12
CA ASP A 238 5.44 30.19 -8.16
C ASP A 238 4.55 30.81 -9.25
N PHE A 239 3.64 31.68 -8.83
CA PHE A 239 2.69 32.38 -9.69
C PHE A 239 3.37 33.13 -10.83
N ASP A 240 4.58 33.67 -10.61
CA ASP A 240 5.31 34.41 -11.64
C ASP A 240 6.02 33.46 -12.63
N LYS A 241 6.08 32.15 -12.34
CA LYS A 241 6.71 31.11 -13.18
C LYS A 241 5.74 30.16 -13.87
N ILE A 242 4.47 30.14 -13.47
CA ILE A 242 3.44 29.36 -14.16
C ILE A 242 3.12 29.96 -15.55
N GLY A 243 2.55 29.12 -16.43
CA GLY A 243 2.18 29.53 -17.78
C GLY A 243 1.19 30.70 -17.84
N SER A 244 1.33 31.55 -18.86
CA SER A 244 0.55 32.78 -19.04
C SER A 244 -0.97 32.56 -19.08
N ILE A 245 -1.42 31.41 -19.58
CA ILE A 245 -2.84 31.01 -19.60
C ILE A 245 -3.36 30.79 -18.18
N ALA A 246 -2.61 30.09 -17.34
CA ALA A 246 -2.99 29.82 -15.95
C ALA A 246 -3.00 31.10 -15.10
N GLN A 247 -2.04 32.01 -15.33
CA GLN A 247 -2.02 33.34 -14.73
C GLN A 247 -3.25 34.16 -15.12
N ALA A 248 -3.54 34.23 -16.43
CA ALA A 248 -4.66 34.98 -16.96
C ALA A 248 -6.00 34.45 -16.43
N GLU A 249 -6.16 33.13 -16.34
CA GLU A 249 -7.35 32.48 -15.79
C GLU A 249 -7.55 32.86 -14.31
N CYS A 250 -6.49 32.74 -13.50
CA CYS A 250 -6.52 33.09 -12.08
C CYS A 250 -6.88 34.57 -11.86
N ILE A 251 -6.29 35.47 -12.64
CA ILE A 251 -6.56 36.92 -12.56
C ILE A 251 -7.98 37.23 -13.02
N ALA A 252 -8.45 36.62 -14.11
CA ALA A 252 -9.76 36.90 -14.69
C ALA A 252 -10.90 36.52 -13.74
N TYR A 253 -10.76 35.42 -13.00
CA TYR A 253 -11.76 34.94 -12.05
C TYR A 253 -11.50 35.37 -10.61
N GLY A 254 -10.34 35.97 -10.32
CA GLY A 254 -9.98 36.47 -9.00
C GLY A 254 -9.81 35.37 -7.96
N TRP A 255 -9.26 34.22 -8.34
CA TRP A 255 -9.04 33.11 -7.40
C TRP A 255 -7.95 33.45 -6.37
N ASN A 256 -8.19 33.05 -5.13
CA ASN A 256 -7.32 33.36 -4.00
C ASN A 256 -6.07 32.48 -3.98
N ILE A 257 -4.90 33.09 -3.83
CA ILE A 257 -3.63 32.38 -3.58
C ILE A 257 -3.03 32.93 -2.29
N ALA A 258 -2.55 32.05 -1.42
CA ALA A 258 -2.05 32.44 -0.09
C ALA A 258 -0.80 33.33 -0.16
N ASP A 259 0.05 33.04 -1.14
CA ASP A 259 1.29 33.75 -1.46
C ASP A 259 1.57 33.58 -2.95
N LYS A 260 2.50 34.38 -3.49
CA LYS A 260 3.01 34.20 -4.85
C LYS A 260 3.62 32.82 -5.07
N SER A 261 4.28 32.23 -4.07
CA SER A 261 4.83 30.87 -4.18
C SER A 261 3.80 29.76 -3.93
N ALA A 262 2.52 30.11 -3.81
CA ALA A 262 1.46 29.20 -3.37
C ALA A 262 0.32 29.10 -4.39
N TYR A 263 0.65 29.12 -5.70
CA TYR A 263 -0.35 28.81 -6.72
C TYR A 263 -0.61 27.29 -6.75
N PRO A 264 -1.83 26.81 -6.46
CA PRO A 264 -2.09 25.37 -6.43
C PRO A 264 -2.26 24.81 -7.86
N SER A 265 -1.33 23.97 -8.27
CA SER A 265 -1.33 23.27 -9.55
C SER A 265 -1.80 21.83 -9.39
N ALA A 266 -3.10 21.61 -9.58
CA ALA A 266 -3.73 20.30 -9.51
C ALA A 266 -3.66 19.55 -10.84
N LEU A 267 -3.35 18.27 -10.74
CA LEU A 267 -3.24 17.32 -11.83
C LEU A 267 -3.80 15.95 -11.42
N VAL A 268 -4.10 15.13 -12.43
CA VAL A 268 -4.49 13.73 -12.29
C VAL A 268 -3.59 12.89 -13.17
N VAL A 269 -3.02 11.85 -12.59
CA VAL A 269 -2.42 10.74 -13.32
C VAL A 269 -3.49 9.67 -13.49
N ASN A 270 -3.85 9.34 -14.73
CA ASN A 270 -4.82 8.31 -15.04
C ASN A 270 -4.25 7.31 -16.07
N PRO A 271 -3.76 6.15 -15.62
CA PRO A 271 -3.17 5.12 -16.48
C PRO A 271 -4.13 4.56 -17.54
N LYS A 272 -5.45 4.75 -17.36
CA LYS A 272 -6.49 4.30 -18.27
C LYS A 272 -6.94 5.38 -19.26
N ALA A 273 -6.48 6.61 -19.10
CA ALA A 273 -6.84 7.72 -19.97
C ALA A 273 -5.96 7.74 -21.22
N LYS A 274 -6.45 8.39 -22.28
CA LYS A 274 -5.67 8.61 -23.51
C LYS A 274 -4.47 9.52 -23.28
N VAL A 275 -4.60 10.46 -22.37
CA VAL A 275 -3.54 11.37 -21.91
C VAL A 275 -3.29 10.99 -20.45
N LEU A 276 -2.05 10.59 -20.15
CA LEU A 276 -1.67 10.05 -18.85
C LEU A 276 -1.83 11.08 -17.73
N VAL A 277 -1.41 12.32 -17.96
CA VAL A 277 -1.45 13.42 -16.99
C VAL A 277 -2.35 14.53 -17.52
N ASN A 278 -3.33 14.98 -16.73
CA ASN A 278 -4.27 16.04 -17.13
C ASN A 278 -4.84 16.81 -15.93
N ARG A 279 -5.64 17.85 -16.16
CA ARG A 279 -6.41 18.54 -15.10
C ARG A 279 -7.44 17.59 -14.49
N PRO A 280 -7.73 17.72 -13.18
CA PRO A 280 -8.84 17.00 -12.57
C PRO A 280 -10.17 17.38 -13.21
N ASN A 281 -11.03 16.39 -13.47
CA ASN A 281 -12.42 16.69 -13.83
C ASN A 281 -13.20 17.23 -12.61
N ARG A 282 -14.46 17.64 -12.81
CA ARG A 282 -15.28 18.21 -11.72
C ARG A 282 -15.36 17.34 -10.46
N ASN A 283 -15.43 16.02 -10.58
CA ASN A 283 -15.51 15.13 -9.41
C ASN A 283 -14.14 15.00 -8.73
N GLU A 284 -13.08 14.85 -9.50
CA GLU A 284 -11.72 14.71 -8.98
C GLU A 284 -11.27 15.99 -8.27
N LEU A 285 -11.61 17.16 -8.83
CA LEU A 285 -11.37 18.45 -8.19
C LEU A 285 -12.16 18.59 -6.88
N ALA A 286 -13.42 18.15 -6.87
CA ALA A 286 -14.24 18.18 -5.66
C ALA A 286 -13.69 17.23 -4.57
N ASP A 287 -13.22 16.03 -4.94
CA ASP A 287 -12.66 15.06 -4.02
C ASP A 287 -11.37 15.57 -3.38
N ILE A 288 -10.43 16.11 -4.18
CA ILE A 288 -9.18 16.68 -3.63
C ILE A 288 -9.43 17.94 -2.81
N THR A 289 -10.42 18.77 -3.18
CA THR A 289 -10.85 19.92 -2.38
C THR A 289 -11.39 19.46 -1.02
N ALA A 290 -12.29 18.47 -1.00
CA ALA A 290 -12.87 17.94 0.24
C ALA A 290 -11.81 17.31 1.14
N ALA A 291 -10.89 16.54 0.57
CA ALA A 291 -9.75 15.96 1.26
C ALA A 291 -8.85 17.04 1.88
N THR A 292 -8.54 18.09 1.13
CA THR A 292 -7.72 19.22 1.57
C THR A 292 -8.34 19.89 2.78
N ILE A 293 -9.63 20.25 2.71
CA ILE A 293 -10.35 20.87 3.83
C ILE A 293 -10.36 19.95 5.06
N ALA A 294 -10.63 18.66 4.87
CA ALA A 294 -10.71 17.70 5.96
C ALA A 294 -9.37 17.53 6.67
N ILE A 295 -8.28 17.37 5.92
CA ILE A 295 -6.92 17.27 6.46
C ILE A 295 -6.56 18.57 7.19
N THR A 296 -6.78 19.74 6.59
CA THR A 296 -6.51 21.04 7.25
C THR A 296 -7.24 21.15 8.59
N LYS A 297 -8.53 20.80 8.64
CA LYS A 297 -9.31 20.79 9.89
C LYS A 297 -8.77 19.78 10.90
N ALA A 298 -8.51 18.55 10.46
CA ALA A 298 -8.01 17.49 11.32
C ALA A 298 -6.68 17.86 11.98
N PHE A 299 -5.76 18.44 11.20
CA PHE A 299 -4.44 18.85 11.65
C PHE A 299 -4.53 20.06 12.58
N SER A 300 -5.41 21.01 12.28
CA SER A 300 -5.63 22.17 13.15
C SER A 300 -6.16 21.79 14.53
N ILE A 301 -7.04 20.78 14.62
CA ILE A 301 -7.64 20.33 15.88
C ILE A 301 -6.68 19.45 16.69
N ASN A 302 -5.92 18.58 16.01
CA ASN A 302 -5.09 17.55 16.65
C ASN A 302 -3.60 17.86 16.60
N LYS A 303 -3.22 19.13 16.38
CA LYS A 303 -1.84 19.57 16.13
C LYS A 303 -0.83 18.98 17.10
N GLU A 304 -1.07 19.09 18.41
CA GLU A 304 -0.15 18.58 19.43
C GLU A 304 0.01 17.05 19.39
N GLN A 305 -1.04 16.31 19.04
CA GLN A 305 -1.00 14.84 18.95
C GLN A 305 -0.25 14.38 17.70
N ILE A 306 -0.40 15.13 16.60
CA ILE A 306 0.30 14.90 15.33
C ILE A 306 1.79 15.19 15.50
N GLU A 307 2.15 16.34 16.07
CA GLU A 307 3.55 16.72 16.34
C GLU A 307 4.24 15.68 17.25
N LYS A 308 3.52 15.11 18.21
CA LYS A 308 4.03 14.05 19.10
C LYS A 308 3.98 12.64 18.52
N HIS A 309 3.43 12.47 17.31
CA HIS A 309 3.22 11.18 16.65
C HIS A 309 2.54 10.13 17.55
N SER A 310 1.61 10.55 18.41
CA SER A 310 1.08 9.69 19.46
C SER A 310 -0.24 9.03 19.08
N GLY A 311 -0.19 7.71 18.84
CA GLY A 311 -1.36 6.89 18.58
C GLY A 311 -2.05 7.18 17.24
N ILE A 312 -3.16 6.48 16.97
CA ILE A 312 -3.97 6.70 15.77
C ILE A 312 -4.94 7.86 16.03
N ILE A 313 -4.81 8.92 15.24
CA ILE A 313 -5.71 10.08 15.24
C ILE A 313 -6.81 9.82 14.24
N ARG A 314 -8.06 9.94 14.70
CA ARG A 314 -9.25 9.89 13.84
C ARG A 314 -10.00 11.21 13.95
N ALA A 315 -10.09 11.93 12.84
CA ALA A 315 -10.84 13.18 12.75
C ALA A 315 -12.00 12.99 11.77
N ALA A 316 -13.22 13.30 12.21
CA ALA A 316 -14.42 13.24 11.38
C ALA A 316 -15.09 14.61 11.30
N GLY A 317 -15.66 14.94 10.16
CA GLY A 317 -16.45 16.15 10.01
C GLY A 317 -17.07 16.33 8.65
N ASP A 318 -18.08 17.18 8.59
CA ASP A 318 -18.77 17.52 7.36
C ASP A 318 -18.00 18.59 6.57
N VAL A 319 -17.89 18.36 5.27
CA VAL A 319 -17.28 19.27 4.30
C VAL A 319 -18.24 19.48 3.15
N GLU A 320 -18.58 20.73 2.86
CA GLU A 320 -19.41 21.08 1.70
C GLU A 320 -18.53 21.60 0.57
N VAL A 321 -18.61 20.96 -0.60
CA VAL A 321 -17.90 21.36 -1.84
C VAL A 321 -18.86 21.28 -3.02
N GLY A 322 -19.04 22.39 -3.75
CA GLY A 322 -19.88 22.47 -4.94
C GLY A 322 -21.33 22.00 -4.71
N GLY A 323 -21.86 22.22 -3.50
CA GLY A 323 -23.19 21.78 -3.05
C GLY A 323 -23.29 20.29 -2.69
N ARG A 324 -22.17 19.58 -2.53
CA ARG A 324 -22.10 18.21 -2.00
C ARG A 324 -21.57 18.25 -0.58
N CYS A 325 -22.30 17.67 0.36
CA CYS A 325 -21.79 17.43 1.70
C CYS A 325 -21.13 16.05 1.75
N PHE A 326 -19.89 16.01 2.22
CA PHE A 326 -19.11 14.81 2.52
C PHE A 326 -18.97 14.70 4.03
N GLU A 327 -19.34 13.57 4.61
CA GLU A 327 -18.75 13.19 5.90
C GLU A 327 -17.36 12.64 5.59
N VAL A 328 -16.34 13.31 6.10
CA VAL A 328 -14.95 12.91 5.88
C VAL A 328 -14.38 12.34 7.16
N VAL A 329 -13.78 11.16 7.07
CA VAL A 329 -13.01 10.56 8.16
C VAL A 329 -11.55 10.46 7.75
N ALA A 330 -10.68 11.20 8.42
CA ALA A 330 -9.23 11.11 8.29
C ALA A 330 -8.64 10.26 9.42
N THR A 331 -7.79 9.29 9.09
CA THR A 331 -7.07 8.44 10.06
C THR A 331 -5.56 8.53 9.85
N ILE A 332 -4.81 8.89 10.90
CA ILE A 332 -3.38 9.24 10.86
C ILE A 332 -2.61 8.57 12.02
N PRO A 333 -1.52 7.83 11.76
CA PRO A 333 -1.22 7.24 10.45
C PRO A 333 -2.34 6.29 10.02
N ALA A 334 -2.42 6.06 8.72
CA ALA A 334 -3.20 4.99 8.11
C ALA A 334 -2.89 3.62 8.77
N PRO A 335 -3.87 2.92 9.37
CA PRO A 335 -3.61 1.68 10.11
C PRO A 335 -2.98 0.55 9.26
N GLU A 336 -3.20 0.60 7.96
CA GLU A 336 -2.72 -0.39 6.97
C GLU A 336 -1.31 -0.05 6.43
N PHE A 337 -0.76 1.14 6.74
CA PHE A 337 0.52 1.67 6.26
C PHE A 337 1.56 1.90 7.36
N VAL A 338 1.26 1.49 8.58
CA VAL A 338 2.26 1.50 9.66
C VAL A 338 3.21 0.30 9.41
N GLU A 339 4.38 0.61 8.78
CA GLU A 339 5.63 -0.17 8.54
C GLU A 339 5.96 -0.53 7.07
N ILE A 340 7.06 0.04 6.53
CA ILE A 340 7.83 -0.52 5.40
C ILE A 340 8.62 -1.72 5.94
N PRO A 341 8.49 -2.92 5.36
CA PRO A 341 9.15 -4.09 5.92
C PRO A 341 10.67 -4.09 5.68
N GLU A 342 11.47 -3.99 6.75
CA GLU A 342 12.92 -4.30 6.76
C GLU A 342 13.23 -5.59 5.95
N PRO A 343 14.43 -5.79 5.37
CA PRO A 343 14.75 -6.99 4.58
C PRO A 343 14.37 -8.31 5.27
N LEU A 344 14.45 -8.35 6.61
CA LEU A 344 13.94 -9.47 7.39
C LEU A 344 12.42 -9.63 7.30
N GLN A 345 11.65 -8.55 7.44
CA GLN A 345 10.21 -8.59 7.31
C GLN A 345 9.77 -8.92 5.86
N GLN A 346 10.47 -8.42 4.83
CA GLN A 346 10.24 -8.83 3.45
C GLN A 346 10.49 -10.34 3.25
N ALA A 347 11.58 -10.86 3.80
CA ALA A 347 11.85 -12.29 3.81
C ALA A 347 10.75 -13.09 4.55
N GLN A 348 10.24 -12.57 5.67
CA GLN A 348 9.14 -13.18 6.43
C GLN A 348 7.83 -13.24 5.63
N ILE A 349 7.50 -12.23 4.83
CA ILE A 349 6.34 -12.25 3.92
C ILE A 349 6.48 -13.39 2.91
N ILE A 350 7.66 -13.56 2.32
CA ILE A 350 7.92 -14.66 1.38
C ILE A 350 7.84 -16.02 2.08
N VAL A 351 8.29 -16.12 3.33
CA VAL A 351 8.15 -17.35 4.12
C VAL A 351 6.68 -17.67 4.41
N ALA A 352 5.85 -16.67 4.68
CA ALA A 352 4.40 -16.89 4.81
C ALA A 352 3.80 -17.47 3.52
N GLU A 353 4.16 -16.92 2.35
CA GLU A 353 3.79 -17.50 1.04
C GLU A 353 4.33 -18.93 0.88
N ALA A 354 5.53 -19.21 1.38
CA ALA A 354 6.13 -20.53 1.33
C ALA A 354 5.33 -21.56 2.14
N TRP A 355 4.77 -21.21 3.30
CA TRP A 355 3.93 -22.13 4.07
C TRP A 355 2.59 -22.42 3.40
N GLU A 356 2.04 -21.47 2.64
CA GLU A 356 0.79 -21.63 1.89
C GLU A 356 0.98 -22.38 0.55
N ALA A 357 2.21 -22.46 0.04
CA ALA A 357 2.48 -23.06 -1.25
C ALA A 357 2.21 -24.58 -1.26
N ARG A 358 1.42 -25.02 -2.24
CA ARG A 358 0.93 -26.41 -2.36
C ARG A 358 2.01 -27.45 -2.60
N THR A 359 3.09 -27.08 -3.28
CA THR A 359 4.12 -28.04 -3.71
C THR A 359 5.42 -27.83 -2.96
N LYS A 360 6.07 -28.94 -2.59
CA LYS A 360 7.42 -28.94 -2.02
C LYS A 360 8.40 -28.07 -2.81
N ALA A 361 8.40 -28.19 -4.14
CA ALA A 361 9.31 -27.45 -4.99
C ALA A 361 9.15 -25.93 -4.81
N LYS A 362 7.90 -25.44 -4.76
CA LYS A 362 7.63 -24.02 -4.55
C LYS A 362 7.98 -23.55 -3.15
N ARG A 363 7.73 -24.37 -2.11
CA ARG A 363 8.13 -24.06 -0.73
C ARG A 363 9.65 -23.85 -0.61
N VAL A 364 10.42 -24.77 -1.20
CA VAL A 364 11.88 -24.69 -1.22
C VAL A 364 12.38 -23.48 -2.03
N GLU A 365 11.76 -23.20 -3.18
CA GLU A 365 12.09 -22.02 -4.00
C GLU A 365 11.87 -20.71 -3.23
N LEU A 366 10.70 -20.54 -2.62
CA LEU A 366 10.36 -19.34 -1.85
C LEU A 366 11.24 -19.20 -0.60
N ALA A 367 11.51 -20.28 0.11
CA ALA A 367 12.42 -20.26 1.26
C ALA A 367 13.83 -19.82 0.86
N LYS A 368 14.36 -20.31 -0.27
CA LYS A 368 15.67 -19.86 -0.78
C LYS A 368 15.64 -18.39 -1.19
N LYS A 369 14.57 -17.94 -1.86
CA LYS A 369 14.38 -16.53 -2.20
C LYS A 369 14.37 -15.63 -0.95
N ALA A 370 13.71 -16.06 0.13
CA ALA A 370 13.73 -15.33 1.40
C ALA A 370 15.15 -15.23 1.98
N LEU A 371 15.96 -16.29 1.88
CA LEU A 371 17.35 -16.28 2.33
C LEU A 371 18.27 -15.43 1.44
N ASP A 372 17.99 -15.33 0.15
CA ASP A 372 18.72 -14.44 -0.76
C ASP A 372 18.49 -12.96 -0.40
N ILE A 373 17.31 -12.62 0.14
CA ILE A 373 16.99 -11.27 0.65
C ILE A 373 17.63 -11.04 2.02
N ASN A 374 17.44 -11.99 2.95
CA ASN A 374 18.04 -11.91 4.27
C ASN A 374 18.48 -13.30 4.76
N PRO A 375 19.80 -13.55 4.88
CA PRO A 375 20.33 -14.84 5.33
C PRO A 375 20.03 -15.15 6.81
N ASP A 376 19.56 -14.16 7.57
CA ASP A 376 19.16 -14.26 8.97
C ASP A 376 17.65 -14.47 9.14
N CYS A 377 16.91 -14.75 8.05
CA CYS A 377 15.52 -15.19 8.12
C CYS A 377 15.41 -16.62 8.67
N ALA A 378 15.31 -16.76 10.00
CA ALA A 378 15.22 -18.06 10.69
C ALA A 378 14.09 -18.95 10.16
N ASP A 379 12.91 -18.39 9.89
CA ASP A 379 11.74 -19.16 9.47
C ASP A 379 11.88 -19.73 8.05
N ALA A 380 12.71 -19.14 7.19
CA ALA A 380 13.03 -19.70 5.88
C ALA A 380 13.79 -21.04 6.01
N TYR A 381 14.72 -21.13 6.97
CA TYR A 381 15.38 -22.40 7.28
C TYR A 381 14.40 -23.42 7.87
N LEU A 382 13.36 -23.00 8.59
CA LEU A 382 12.32 -23.91 9.08
C LEU A 382 11.49 -24.53 7.95
N VAL A 383 11.20 -23.76 6.90
CA VAL A 383 10.58 -24.31 5.68
C VAL A 383 11.50 -25.36 5.04
N LEU A 384 12.80 -25.07 4.92
CA LEU A 384 13.76 -26.02 4.36
C LEU A 384 13.90 -27.28 5.22
N ALA A 385 13.90 -27.14 6.55
CA ALA A 385 13.90 -28.25 7.49
C ALA A 385 12.63 -29.12 7.39
N HIS A 386 11.46 -28.50 7.23
CA HIS A 386 10.19 -29.20 7.02
C HIS A 386 10.20 -30.03 5.73
N GLU A 387 10.84 -29.50 4.67
CA GLU A 387 10.94 -30.18 3.39
C GLU A 387 12.15 -31.12 3.27
N ALA A 388 13.06 -31.16 4.24
CA ALA A 388 14.24 -32.01 4.19
C ALA A 388 13.86 -33.50 4.13
N LYS A 389 14.60 -34.29 3.36
CA LYS A 389 14.32 -35.74 3.21
C LYS A 389 15.12 -36.61 4.18
N LYS A 390 16.24 -36.08 4.67
CA LYS A 390 17.19 -36.79 5.52
C LYS A 390 17.33 -36.05 6.83
N ASP A 391 17.48 -36.80 7.92
CA ASP A 391 17.64 -36.23 9.25
C ASP A 391 18.88 -35.34 9.36
N ASP A 392 20.00 -35.71 8.71
CA ASP A 392 21.21 -34.87 8.70
C ASP A 392 20.97 -33.49 8.06
N GLU A 393 20.19 -33.45 6.97
CA GLU A 393 19.82 -32.22 6.27
C GLU A 393 18.85 -31.38 7.11
N LYS A 394 17.83 -32.03 7.70
CA LYS A 394 16.87 -31.38 8.61
C LYS A 394 17.59 -30.76 9.81
N GLY A 395 18.48 -31.51 10.44
CA GLY A 395 19.27 -31.06 11.59
C GLY A 395 20.17 -29.87 11.25
N GLU A 396 20.77 -29.84 10.06
CA GLU A 396 21.58 -28.71 9.61
C GLU A 396 20.73 -27.44 9.42
N TYR A 397 19.58 -27.55 8.74
CA TYR A 397 18.68 -26.40 8.58
C TYR A 397 18.14 -25.89 9.91
N LEU A 398 17.79 -26.77 10.86
CA LEU A 398 17.34 -26.35 12.19
C LEU A 398 18.45 -25.65 12.98
N ARG A 399 19.71 -26.10 12.82
CA ARG A 399 20.86 -25.40 13.41
C ARG A 399 21.02 -24.01 12.81
N GLN A 400 20.94 -23.89 11.48
CA GLN A 400 21.02 -22.59 10.79
C GLN A 400 19.88 -21.65 11.21
N ALA A 401 18.66 -22.17 11.39
CA ALA A 401 17.51 -21.40 11.87
C ALA A 401 17.77 -20.78 13.26
N VAL A 402 18.28 -21.57 14.20
CA VAL A 402 18.61 -21.10 15.56
C VAL A 402 19.71 -20.04 15.51
N GLU A 403 20.79 -20.27 14.74
CA GLU A 403 21.89 -19.31 14.62
C GLU A 403 21.45 -18.00 13.94
N ALA A 404 20.59 -18.08 12.91
CA ALA A 404 20.01 -16.92 12.24
C ALA A 404 19.17 -16.07 13.20
N GLY A 405 18.22 -16.70 13.91
CA GLY A 405 17.41 -15.99 14.90
C GLY A 405 18.25 -15.36 16.02
N LYS A 406 19.33 -16.03 16.44
CA LYS A 406 20.24 -15.49 17.46
C LYS A 406 21.00 -14.25 16.98
N ARG A 407 21.42 -14.20 15.71
CA ARG A 407 22.10 -13.03 15.13
C ARG A 407 21.20 -11.80 15.06
N ILE A 408 19.91 -11.98 14.73
CA ILE A 408 18.92 -10.89 14.75
C ILE A 408 18.80 -10.27 16.15
N ILE A 409 18.76 -11.10 17.19
CA ILE A 409 18.64 -10.60 18.58
C ILE A 409 19.93 -9.88 19.02
N GLY A 410 21.10 -10.41 18.63
CA GLY A 410 22.40 -9.79 18.88
C GLY A 410 22.67 -9.48 20.35
N ASP A 411 23.21 -8.30 20.62
CA ASP A 411 23.65 -7.87 21.95
C ASP A 411 22.50 -7.72 22.96
N LYS A 412 21.24 -7.69 22.49
CA LYS A 412 20.06 -7.60 23.36
C LYS A 412 19.74 -8.92 24.06
N PHE A 413 20.31 -10.05 23.62
CA PHE A 413 19.90 -11.39 24.02
C PHE A 413 19.79 -11.57 25.53
N ASP A 414 20.84 -11.21 26.27
CA ASP A 414 20.87 -11.39 27.73
C ASP A 414 19.86 -10.49 28.45
N SER A 415 19.59 -9.29 27.91
CA SER A 415 18.62 -8.35 28.47
C SER A 415 17.16 -8.79 28.29
N LEU A 416 16.92 -9.65 27.31
CA LEU A 416 15.60 -10.16 26.97
C LEU A 416 15.27 -11.47 27.68
N VAL A 417 16.22 -12.14 28.35
CA VAL A 417 15.99 -13.41 29.04
C VAL A 417 14.81 -13.28 30.01
N GLY A 418 13.85 -14.20 29.92
CA GLY A 418 12.59 -14.15 30.66
C GLY A 418 11.46 -13.41 29.97
N LYS A 419 11.74 -12.71 28.85
CA LYS A 419 10.80 -11.84 28.11
C LYS A 419 10.71 -12.17 26.63
N PHE A 420 11.28 -13.30 26.18
CA PHE A 420 11.32 -13.67 24.76
C PHE A 420 9.90 -13.80 24.17
N TRP A 421 8.91 -14.26 24.94
CA TRP A 421 7.54 -14.31 24.40
C TRP A 421 6.94 -12.94 24.06
N SER A 422 7.19 -11.94 24.90
CA SER A 422 6.64 -10.60 24.74
C SER A 422 7.38 -9.75 23.70
N ASP A 423 8.52 -10.22 23.20
CA ASP A 423 9.35 -9.49 22.26
C ASP A 423 9.30 -10.12 20.86
N ASN A 424 8.74 -9.37 19.90
CA ASN A 424 8.54 -9.83 18.53
C ASN A 424 9.84 -10.20 17.82
N GLU A 425 10.95 -9.52 18.13
CA GLU A 425 12.27 -9.73 17.49
C GLU A 425 12.84 -11.12 17.85
N THR A 426 12.46 -11.67 18.99
CA THR A 426 12.92 -12.99 19.45
C THR A 426 12.04 -14.16 19.01
N GLN A 427 10.83 -13.90 18.48
CA GLN A 427 9.89 -14.97 18.12
C GLN A 427 10.43 -15.95 17.06
N PRO A 428 11.13 -15.52 15.99
CA PRO A 428 11.73 -16.45 15.03
C PRO A 428 12.75 -17.39 15.68
N TYR A 429 13.56 -16.89 16.62
CA TYR A 429 14.51 -17.70 17.38
C TYR A 429 13.77 -18.74 18.25
N MET A 430 12.71 -18.35 18.94
CA MET A 430 11.91 -19.26 19.76
C MET A 430 11.19 -20.34 18.93
N ARG A 431 10.72 -20.01 17.72
CA ARG A 431 10.19 -21.00 16.77
C ARG A 431 11.26 -21.96 16.29
N ALA A 432 12.47 -21.48 16.04
CA ALA A 432 13.58 -22.35 15.64
C ALA A 432 14.01 -23.30 16.77
N LYS A 433 14.07 -22.81 18.01
CA LYS A 433 14.42 -23.61 19.19
C LYS A 433 13.46 -24.76 19.43
N ILE A 434 12.14 -24.53 19.39
CA ILE A 434 11.18 -25.61 19.62
C ILE A 434 11.25 -26.69 18.53
N ASN A 435 11.37 -26.28 17.26
CA ASN A 435 11.52 -27.22 16.15
C ASN A 435 12.81 -28.05 16.26
N GLN A 436 13.90 -27.45 16.78
CA GLN A 436 15.14 -28.17 17.04
C GLN A 436 15.01 -29.15 18.21
N ALA A 437 14.36 -28.74 19.31
CA ALA A 437 14.08 -29.61 20.45
C ALA A 437 13.23 -30.82 20.05
N ASP A 438 12.14 -30.58 19.31
CA ASP A 438 11.26 -31.61 18.77
C ASP A 438 12.00 -32.57 17.84
N PHE A 439 12.85 -32.04 16.96
CA PHE A 439 13.69 -32.88 16.11
C PHE A 439 14.61 -33.79 16.91
N PHE A 440 15.33 -33.27 17.92
CA PHE A 440 16.18 -34.10 18.77
C PHE A 440 15.41 -35.17 19.53
N LYS A 441 14.19 -34.84 20.00
CA LYS A 441 13.27 -35.80 20.63
C LYS A 441 12.91 -36.92 19.65
N ASP A 442 12.50 -36.57 18.44
CA ASP A 442 12.04 -37.53 17.42
C ASP A 442 13.14 -38.51 16.97
N ILE A 443 14.39 -38.06 16.88
CA ILE A 443 15.54 -38.91 16.54
C ILE A 443 16.15 -39.63 17.76
N GLY A 444 15.56 -39.48 18.95
CA GLY A 444 15.98 -40.18 20.18
C GLY A 444 17.18 -39.56 20.92
N TYR A 445 17.62 -38.36 20.55
CA TYR A 445 18.70 -37.61 21.20
C TYR A 445 18.16 -36.86 22.44
N LEU A 446 17.58 -37.62 23.37
CA LEU A 446 16.81 -37.09 24.52
C LEU A 446 17.59 -36.08 25.36
N GLY A 447 18.90 -36.28 25.57
CA GLY A 447 19.72 -35.33 26.32
C GLY A 447 19.73 -33.93 25.69
N ARG A 448 19.91 -33.87 24.36
CA ARG A 448 19.88 -32.58 23.63
C ARG A 448 18.49 -31.98 23.60
N ALA A 449 17.45 -32.79 23.43
CA ALA A 449 16.07 -32.30 23.50
C ALA A 449 15.78 -31.64 24.87
N ILE A 450 16.21 -32.28 25.97
CA ILE A 450 16.05 -31.73 27.32
C ILE A 450 16.79 -30.40 27.48
N ASP A 451 18.04 -30.31 27.00
CA ASP A 451 18.83 -29.06 27.09
C ASP A 451 18.13 -27.92 26.34
N GLU A 452 17.59 -28.20 25.15
CA GLU A 452 16.86 -27.22 24.34
C GLU A 452 15.56 -26.75 25.01
N TYR A 453 14.72 -27.67 25.50
CA TYR A 453 13.48 -27.28 26.20
C TYR A 453 13.76 -26.54 27.52
N MET A 454 14.77 -26.94 28.28
CA MET A 454 15.17 -26.24 29.51
C MET A 454 15.64 -24.82 29.21
N ASP A 455 16.41 -24.63 28.14
CA ASP A 455 16.81 -23.29 27.70
C ASP A 455 15.59 -22.47 27.25
N MET A 456 14.62 -23.07 26.56
CA MET A 456 13.36 -22.40 26.23
C MET A 456 12.59 -21.92 27.49
N LEU A 457 12.51 -22.72 28.55
CA LEU A 457 11.86 -22.31 29.80
C LEU A 457 12.64 -21.19 30.51
N ARG A 458 13.98 -21.17 30.40
CA ARG A 458 14.80 -20.06 30.90
C ARG A 458 14.50 -18.76 30.15
N LEU A 459 14.33 -18.84 28.83
CA LEU A 459 14.07 -17.69 27.95
C LEU A 459 12.63 -17.19 28.04
N ASN A 460 11.68 -18.11 28.22
CA ASN A 460 10.26 -17.86 28.38
C ASN A 460 9.67 -18.68 29.56
N PRO A 461 9.78 -18.20 30.80
CA PRO A 461 9.29 -18.90 32.00
C PRO A 461 7.76 -19.01 32.11
N VAL A 462 7.01 -18.21 31.35
CA VAL A 462 5.54 -18.36 31.25
C VAL A 462 5.18 -19.55 30.36
N ASP A 463 6.12 -19.98 29.51
CA ASP A 463 6.02 -21.12 28.62
C ASP A 463 4.75 -21.11 27.75
N ASN A 464 4.56 -20.00 27.07
CA ASN A 464 3.44 -19.79 26.15
C ASN A 464 3.43 -20.77 24.96
N GLN A 465 4.59 -21.35 24.61
CA GLN A 465 4.72 -22.33 23.54
C GLN A 465 4.52 -23.78 24.02
N GLY A 466 4.39 -24.01 25.33
CA GLY A 466 4.13 -25.34 25.90
C GLY A 466 5.32 -26.29 25.89
N ALA A 467 6.56 -25.80 25.87
CA ALA A 467 7.78 -26.59 25.92
C ALA A 467 7.84 -27.51 27.16
N ARG A 468 7.22 -27.11 28.29
CA ARG A 468 7.19 -27.92 29.51
C ARG A 468 6.52 -29.27 29.30
N TYR A 469 5.57 -29.36 28.36
CA TYR A 469 4.77 -30.55 28.13
C TYR A 469 5.58 -31.69 27.52
N ASP A 470 6.34 -31.40 26.48
CA ASP A 470 7.28 -32.36 25.90
C ASP A 470 8.46 -32.63 26.83
N LEU A 471 8.90 -31.63 27.60
CA LEU A 471 9.97 -31.78 28.57
C LEU A 471 9.61 -32.78 29.70
N TYR A 472 8.37 -32.77 30.21
CA TYR A 472 7.90 -33.81 31.13
C TYR A 472 8.10 -35.20 30.56
N ASN A 473 7.69 -35.41 29.32
CA ASN A 473 7.82 -36.71 28.65
C ASN A 473 9.29 -37.10 28.46
N CYS A 474 10.13 -36.15 28.05
CA CYS A 474 11.57 -36.36 27.89
C CYS A 474 12.23 -36.76 29.21
N PHE A 475 11.92 -36.08 30.32
CA PHE A 475 12.46 -36.42 31.63
C PHE A 475 12.07 -37.84 32.06
N ILE A 476 10.80 -38.21 31.96
CA ILE A 476 10.33 -39.54 32.39
C ILE A 476 10.94 -40.63 31.51
N THR A 477 11.01 -40.41 30.20
CA THR A 477 11.62 -41.35 29.25
C THR A 477 13.10 -41.55 29.54
N ALA A 478 13.80 -40.49 29.95
CA ALA A 478 15.21 -40.54 30.36
C ALA A 478 15.42 -41.07 31.80
N GLY A 479 14.36 -41.44 32.53
CA GLY A 479 14.44 -41.86 33.93
C GLY A 479 14.76 -40.74 34.92
N ARG A 480 14.61 -39.48 34.50
CA ARG A 480 14.87 -38.25 35.28
C ARG A 480 13.62 -37.81 36.02
N ASP A 481 13.04 -38.73 36.78
CA ASP A 481 11.73 -38.54 37.45
C ASP A 481 11.77 -37.38 38.48
N LYS A 482 12.93 -37.12 39.10
CA LYS A 482 13.09 -36.03 40.08
C LYS A 482 12.93 -34.66 39.41
N GLU A 483 13.57 -34.47 38.27
CA GLU A 483 13.47 -33.23 37.49
C GLU A 483 12.05 -33.03 36.94
N ALA A 484 11.38 -34.11 36.52
CA ALA A 484 9.97 -34.03 36.12
C ALA A 484 9.07 -33.57 37.28
N HIS A 485 9.27 -34.09 38.50
CA HIS A 485 8.54 -33.63 39.69
C HIS A 485 8.83 -32.16 40.03
N GLN A 486 10.09 -31.74 39.93
CA GLN A 486 10.48 -30.35 40.18
C GLN A 486 9.76 -29.41 39.22
N LEU A 487 9.73 -29.75 37.93
CA LEU A 487 9.05 -28.96 36.91
C LEU A 487 7.52 -28.92 37.15
N LEU A 488 6.88 -30.04 37.53
CA LEU A 488 5.45 -30.05 37.85
C LEU A 488 5.13 -29.12 39.03
N ASN A 489 6.02 -29.05 40.02
CA ASN A 489 5.86 -28.18 41.18
C ASN A 489 6.06 -26.69 40.84
N GLU A 490 6.92 -26.38 39.87
CA GLU A 490 7.09 -25.02 39.35
C GLU A 490 5.80 -24.52 38.67
N TYR A 491 5.15 -25.39 37.88
CA TYR A 491 3.89 -25.10 37.19
C TYR A 491 2.66 -25.72 37.87
N LYS A 492 2.62 -25.72 39.21
CA LYS A 492 1.59 -26.42 40.01
C LYS A 492 0.15 -25.95 39.83
N GLU A 493 -0.04 -24.77 39.23
CA GLU A 493 -1.36 -24.20 38.95
C GLU A 493 -1.95 -24.71 37.61
N ASP A 494 -1.19 -25.49 36.84
CA ASP A 494 -1.64 -26.07 35.57
C ASP A 494 -2.69 -27.18 35.80
N THR A 495 -3.82 -27.08 35.11
CA THR A 495 -4.96 -27.98 35.22
C THR A 495 -5.17 -28.84 33.98
N MET A 496 -4.28 -28.76 32.99
CA MET A 496 -4.40 -29.53 31.75
C MET A 496 -4.22 -31.03 32.00
N ALA A 497 -4.85 -31.84 31.14
CA ALA A 497 -4.75 -33.30 31.21
C ALA A 497 -3.29 -33.77 31.22
N ILE A 498 -2.42 -33.09 30.46
CA ILE A 498 -1.00 -33.43 30.41
C ILE A 498 -0.29 -33.26 31.76
N TRP A 499 -0.60 -32.23 32.52
CA TRP A 499 -0.03 -32.05 33.86
C TRP A 499 -0.59 -33.11 34.82
N LEU A 500 -1.91 -33.28 34.84
CA LEU A 500 -2.60 -34.18 35.78
C LEU A 500 -2.22 -35.65 35.58
N TYR A 501 -2.23 -36.13 34.35
CA TYR A 501 -1.85 -37.52 34.07
C TYR A 501 -0.34 -37.76 34.21
N THR A 502 0.51 -36.76 33.96
CA THR A 502 1.95 -36.85 34.26
C THR A 502 2.21 -36.97 35.76
N MET A 503 1.53 -36.16 36.58
CA MET A 503 1.60 -36.25 38.05
C MET A 503 1.12 -37.62 38.55
N ALA A 504 0.06 -38.17 37.96
CA ALA A 504 -0.44 -39.50 38.29
C ALA A 504 0.58 -40.61 37.93
N LEU A 505 1.17 -40.55 36.72
CA LEU A 505 2.18 -41.51 36.29
C LEU A 505 3.44 -41.45 37.16
N LEU A 506 3.92 -40.26 37.50
CA LEU A 506 5.08 -40.08 38.37
C LEU A 506 4.81 -40.57 39.80
N SER A 507 3.61 -40.31 40.34
CA SER A 507 3.21 -40.86 41.65
C SER A 507 3.17 -42.39 41.65
N PHE A 508 2.73 -42.99 40.54
CA PHE A 508 2.77 -44.44 40.35
C PHE A 508 4.22 -44.97 40.24
N ARG A 509 5.10 -44.29 39.50
CA ARG A 509 6.51 -44.68 39.39
C ARG A 509 7.26 -44.59 40.72
N GLU A 510 6.89 -43.62 41.57
CA GLU A 510 7.47 -43.45 42.90
C GLU A 510 7.05 -44.55 43.88
N SER A 511 5.79 -44.97 43.88
CA SER A 511 5.22 -45.80 44.98
C SER A 511 4.38 -47.00 44.53
N GLY A 512 4.28 -47.27 43.25
CA GLY A 512 3.38 -48.26 42.67
C GLY A 512 1.89 -47.91 42.87
N PRO A 513 0.97 -48.91 42.75
CA PRO A 513 -0.44 -48.75 43.07
C PRO A 513 -0.59 -48.35 44.55
N SER A 514 -0.96 -47.10 44.80
CA SER A 514 -0.99 -46.51 46.13
C SER A 514 -2.12 -45.49 46.23
N LYS A 515 -2.62 -45.23 47.44
CA LYS A 515 -3.69 -44.23 47.65
C LYS A 515 -3.35 -42.86 47.06
N LYS A 516 -2.07 -42.45 47.12
CA LYS A 516 -1.59 -41.17 46.54
C LYS A 516 -1.70 -41.20 45.02
N ALA A 517 -1.18 -42.25 44.37
CA ALA A 517 -1.25 -42.40 42.92
C ALA A 517 -2.71 -42.50 42.44
N ASP A 518 -3.54 -43.28 43.13
CA ASP A 518 -4.95 -43.47 42.81
C ASP A 518 -5.74 -42.15 42.90
N GLN A 519 -5.46 -41.33 43.92
CA GLN A 519 -6.07 -40.00 44.06
C GLN A 519 -5.69 -39.06 42.92
N GLN A 520 -4.41 -39.03 42.52
CA GLN A 520 -3.97 -38.20 41.39
C GLN A 520 -4.59 -38.67 40.07
N LEU A 521 -4.65 -39.99 39.86
CA LEU A 521 -5.27 -40.55 38.66
C LEU A 521 -6.77 -40.27 38.61
N ASN A 522 -7.51 -40.46 39.71
CA ASN A 522 -8.94 -40.13 39.76
C ASN A 522 -9.20 -38.65 39.48
N LYS A 523 -8.36 -37.75 39.98
CA LYS A 523 -8.43 -36.32 39.63
C LYS A 523 -8.22 -36.10 38.12
N ALA A 524 -7.22 -36.76 37.53
CA ALA A 524 -6.95 -36.67 36.09
C ALA A 524 -8.11 -37.22 35.24
N ILE A 525 -8.73 -38.33 35.66
CA ILE A 525 -9.90 -38.93 35.00
C ILE A 525 -11.13 -38.02 35.09
N ALA A 526 -11.37 -37.42 36.26
CA ALA A 526 -12.48 -36.50 36.46
C ALA A 526 -12.41 -35.29 35.50
N GLU A 527 -11.21 -34.74 35.30
CA GLU A 527 -10.99 -33.63 34.37
C GLU A 527 -11.03 -34.07 32.91
N ASN A 528 -10.40 -35.20 32.56
CA ASN A 528 -10.43 -35.73 31.20
C ASN A 528 -10.45 -37.25 31.15
N LYS A 529 -11.65 -37.82 31.18
CA LYS A 529 -11.88 -39.28 31.11
C LYS A 529 -11.49 -39.93 29.78
N TYR A 530 -11.37 -39.16 28.71
CA TYR A 530 -11.13 -39.71 27.37
C TYR A 530 -9.70 -40.24 27.20
N VAL A 531 -8.73 -39.72 27.97
CA VAL A 531 -7.32 -40.15 27.94
C VAL A 531 -7.19 -41.65 28.17
N VAL A 532 -7.96 -42.19 29.12
CA VAL A 532 -7.89 -43.60 29.51
C VAL A 532 -8.16 -44.53 28.32
N ASP A 533 -9.16 -44.23 27.50
CA ASP A 533 -9.51 -45.06 26.35
C ASP A 533 -8.40 -45.10 25.30
N TYR A 534 -7.69 -43.99 25.11
CA TYR A 534 -6.58 -43.90 24.16
C TYR A 534 -5.33 -44.61 24.68
N LEU A 535 -4.98 -44.43 25.96
CA LEU A 535 -3.83 -45.10 26.58
C LEU A 535 -4.01 -46.63 26.60
N LEU A 536 -5.21 -47.10 26.97
CA LEU A 536 -5.54 -48.53 26.98
C LEU A 536 -5.77 -49.13 25.58
N GLY A 537 -5.68 -48.32 24.51
CA GLY A 537 -5.85 -48.77 23.13
C GLY A 537 -7.28 -49.18 22.78
N ARG A 538 -8.28 -48.80 23.59
CA ARG A 538 -9.72 -49.00 23.30
C ARG A 538 -10.18 -48.11 22.15
N LYS A 539 -9.55 -46.94 22.02
CA LYS A 539 -9.68 -46.06 20.86
C LYS A 539 -8.33 -45.92 20.17
N ARG A 540 -8.38 -45.82 18.85
CA ARG A 540 -7.20 -45.54 18.03
C ARG A 540 -6.85 -44.05 18.15
N ILE A 541 -5.59 -43.76 18.43
CA ILE A 541 -5.07 -42.39 18.37
C ILE A 541 -5.00 -42.00 16.88
N PRO A 542 -5.64 -40.90 16.47
CA PRO A 542 -5.50 -40.36 15.12
C PRO A 542 -4.03 -40.10 14.77
N ARG A 543 -3.69 -40.21 13.47
CA ARG A 543 -2.33 -39.86 13.01
C ARG A 543 -2.12 -38.35 12.94
N GLU A 544 -3.19 -37.60 12.72
CA GLU A 544 -3.17 -36.16 12.63
C GLU A 544 -3.45 -35.57 14.01
N TYR A 545 -2.68 -34.55 14.38
CA TYR A 545 -2.89 -33.80 15.60
C TYR A 545 -4.15 -32.92 15.47
N PRO A 546 -4.96 -32.79 16.53
CA PRO A 546 -6.08 -31.85 16.53
C PRO A 546 -5.61 -30.41 16.37
N GLU A 547 -6.28 -29.62 15.51
CA GLU A 547 -5.98 -28.18 15.33
C GLU A 547 -6.37 -27.35 16.56
N PHE A 548 -7.47 -27.72 17.21
CA PHE A 548 -8.00 -27.02 18.39
C PHE A 548 -8.45 -28.04 19.43
N TYR A 549 -8.39 -27.64 20.70
CA TYR A 549 -8.96 -28.43 21.80
C TYR A 549 -9.61 -27.51 22.84
N ARG A 550 -10.42 -28.11 23.72
CA ARG A 550 -10.88 -27.49 24.97
C ARG A 550 -10.43 -28.35 26.14
N LEU A 551 -10.30 -27.76 27.32
CA LEU A 551 -10.05 -28.54 28.55
C LEU A 551 -11.15 -29.60 28.74
N GLY A 552 -10.74 -30.82 29.05
CA GLY A 552 -11.61 -32.00 29.20
C GLY A 552 -12.12 -32.61 27.89
N SER A 553 -11.69 -32.10 26.73
CA SER A 553 -12.14 -32.59 25.42
C SER A 553 -11.45 -33.88 24.97
N LYS A 554 -11.99 -34.52 23.92
CA LYS A 554 -11.35 -35.69 23.29
C LYS A 554 -10.06 -35.31 22.59
N GLU A 555 -9.99 -34.10 22.07
CA GLU A 555 -8.86 -33.53 21.35
C GLU A 555 -7.68 -33.33 22.30
N GLU A 556 -7.92 -32.79 23.50
CA GLU A 556 -6.90 -32.70 24.56
C GLU A 556 -6.38 -34.10 24.95
N ALA A 557 -7.28 -35.08 25.03
CA ALA A 557 -6.89 -36.45 25.34
C ALA A 557 -6.04 -37.11 24.25
N ILE A 558 -6.31 -36.79 22.97
CA ILE A 558 -5.50 -37.24 21.83
C ILE A 558 -4.09 -36.67 21.95
N ILE A 559 -3.96 -35.37 22.24
CA ILE A 559 -2.66 -34.70 22.40
C ILE A 559 -1.84 -35.40 23.49
N TYR A 560 -2.41 -35.59 24.68
CA TYR A 560 -1.72 -36.27 25.77
C TYR A 560 -1.32 -37.70 25.41
N ALA A 561 -2.25 -38.49 24.86
CA ALA A 561 -2.01 -39.88 24.55
C ALA A 561 -0.95 -40.02 23.43
N ASN A 562 -0.93 -39.14 22.44
CA ASN A 562 0.09 -39.18 21.40
C ASN A 562 1.49 -38.94 21.97
N THR A 563 1.64 -38.02 22.92
CA THR A 563 2.93 -37.71 23.55
C THR A 563 3.38 -38.78 24.56
N PHE A 564 2.47 -39.30 25.41
CA PHE A 564 2.86 -40.12 26.58
C PHE A 564 2.61 -41.62 26.46
N LYS A 565 1.92 -42.11 25.42
CA LYS A 565 1.53 -43.54 25.35
C LYS A 565 2.70 -44.49 25.50
N ASP A 566 3.82 -44.23 24.84
CA ASP A 566 4.97 -45.13 24.90
C ASP A 566 5.67 -45.06 26.26
N THR A 567 5.62 -43.91 26.93
CA THR A 567 6.08 -43.72 28.31
C THR A 567 5.23 -44.51 29.32
N TRP A 568 3.91 -44.54 29.13
CA TRP A 568 3.00 -45.39 29.92
C TRP A 568 3.27 -46.87 29.68
N LYS A 569 3.49 -47.30 28.43
CA LYS A 569 3.81 -48.71 28.12
C LYS A 569 5.17 -49.13 28.67
N ALA A 570 6.16 -48.24 28.63
CA ALA A 570 7.51 -48.50 29.13
C ALA A 570 7.54 -48.54 30.67
N THR A 571 6.53 -47.99 31.35
CA THR A 571 6.39 -48.06 32.80
C THR A 571 5.68 -49.36 33.19
N GLU A 572 6.41 -50.30 33.77
CA GLU A 572 5.91 -51.61 34.17
C GLU A 572 4.68 -51.50 35.08
N GLY A 573 3.60 -52.22 34.73
CA GLY A 573 2.36 -52.28 35.50
C GLY A 573 1.43 -51.05 35.41
N ALA A 574 1.87 -49.94 34.79
CA ALA A 574 1.10 -48.70 34.78
C ALA A 574 -0.25 -48.81 34.01
N LEU A 575 -0.27 -49.53 32.88
CA LEU A 575 -1.49 -49.73 32.09
C LEU A 575 -2.48 -50.68 32.77
N ASP A 576 -2.00 -51.71 33.46
CA ASP A 576 -2.86 -52.62 34.24
C ASP A 576 -3.49 -51.90 35.43
N TRP A 577 -2.70 -51.07 36.11
CA TRP A 577 -3.17 -50.18 37.17
C TRP A 577 -4.25 -49.21 36.66
N LEU A 578 -4.00 -48.53 35.55
CA LEU A 578 -4.97 -47.63 34.90
C LEU A 578 -6.29 -48.35 34.56
N LYS A 579 -6.22 -49.59 34.06
CA LYS A 579 -7.39 -50.42 33.75
C LYS A 579 -8.19 -50.79 35.00
N GLY A 580 -7.51 -51.05 36.12
CA GLY A 580 -8.12 -51.41 37.40
C GLY A 580 -8.99 -50.30 38.00
N ILE A 581 -8.53 -49.05 37.92
CA ILE A 581 -9.24 -47.89 38.47
C ILE A 581 -10.48 -47.52 37.65
N ASN A 582 -10.36 -47.50 36.32
CA ASN A 582 -11.45 -47.08 35.43
C ASN A 582 -12.68 -48.03 35.49
N ASN A 583 -12.51 -49.28 35.91
CA ASN A 583 -13.62 -50.22 36.05
C ASN A 583 -14.47 -49.99 37.32
N GLN A 584 -14.02 -49.17 38.27
CA GLN A 584 -14.76 -48.92 39.51
C GLN A 584 -15.88 -47.87 39.38
N GLU A 585 -15.92 -47.06 38.32
CA GLU A 585 -16.97 -46.05 38.09
C GLU A 585 -18.26 -46.58 37.44
N VAL A 586 -18.34 -47.88 37.06
CA VAL A 586 -19.54 -48.49 36.46
C VAL A 586 -20.49 -49.09 37.51
N LEU A 587 -20.17 -48.94 38.80
CA LEU A 587 -20.96 -49.48 39.92
C LEU A 587 -21.42 -48.37 40.89
N PHE A 588 -22.21 -47.41 40.41
CA PHE A 588 -23.09 -46.59 41.27
C PHE A 588 -24.39 -46.23 40.56
#